data_AF-A0A932UNW5-F1
#
_entry.id   AF-A0A932UNW5-F1
#
_cell.length_a   1.000
_cell.length_b   1.000
_cell.length_c   1.000
_cell.angle_alpha   90.00
_cell.angle_beta   90.00
_cell.angle_gamma   90.00
#
_symmetry.space_group_name_H-M   'P 1'
#
loop_
_entity.id
_entity.type
_entity.pdbx_description
1 polymer ?
#
loop_
_entity_poly.entity_id
_entity_poly.type
_entity_poly.pdbx_seq_one_letter_code
_entity_poly.pdbx_strand_id
1 'polypeptide(L)' 'MPRGAPPISLEALLPFYAGAFFTTVALKGRLGAIGAEGRAALQEVSHLQKMVIEYREAIQKTIEMKRPGGA' A
#
# COMPACT_ATOMS: atom_id res chain seq x y z
N MET A 1 -4.20 5.93 12.79
CA MET A 1 -5.34 6.86 12.86
C MET A 1 -5.88 6.82 14.28
N PRO A 2 -6.00 7.98 14.97
CA PRO A 2 -6.62 8.00 16.29
C PRO A 2 -8.08 7.55 16.18
N ARG A 3 -8.61 6.89 17.23
CA ARG A 3 -10.04 6.57 17.30
C ARG A 3 -10.83 7.87 17.24
N GLY A 4 -11.84 7.93 16.36
CA GLY A 4 -12.67 9.13 16.15
C GLY A 4 -12.22 10.04 15.01
N ALA A 5 -11.13 9.72 14.30
CA ALA A 5 -10.80 10.43 13.05
C ALA A 5 -11.90 10.22 11.99
N PRO A 6 -12.22 11.25 11.18
CA PRO A 6 -13.18 11.09 10.10
C PRO A 6 -12.73 10.01 9.11
N PRO A 7 -13.67 9.25 8.53
CA PRO A 7 -13.34 8.22 7.56
C PRO A 7 -12.67 8.85 6.32
N ILE A 8 -11.61 8.19 5.83
CA ILE A 8 -10.96 8.58 4.58
C ILE A 8 -11.89 8.21 3.41
N SER A 9 -12.06 9.13 2.44
CA SER A 9 -12.84 8.85 1.24
C SER A 9 -12.16 7.77 0.39
N LEU A 10 -12.95 7.05 -0.42
CA LEU A 10 -12.43 5.98 -1.28
C LEU A 10 -11.32 6.50 -2.22
N GLU A 11 -11.49 7.69 -2.77
CA GLU A 11 -10.54 8.34 -3.67
C GLU A 11 -9.25 8.73 -2.93
N ALA A 12 -9.37 9.14 -1.67
CA ALA A 12 -8.24 9.49 -0.82
C ALA A 12 -7.45 8.25 -0.33
N LEU A 13 -8.01 7.04 -0.44
CA LEU A 13 -7.25 5.81 -0.16
C LEU A 13 -6.17 5.55 -1.23
N LEU A 14 -6.37 5.95 -2.49
CA LEU A 14 -5.35 5.78 -3.55
C LEU A 14 -4.02 6.46 -3.22
N PRO A 15 -3.95 7.79 -2.95
CA PRO A 15 -2.69 8.44 -2.60
C PRO A 15 -2.12 7.93 -1.27
N PHE A 16 -2.98 7.55 -0.30
CA PHE A 16 -2.53 6.95 0.94
C PHE A 16 -1.74 5.64 0.70
N TYR A 17 -2.32 4.70 -0.06
CA TYR A 17 -1.65 3.44 -0.36
C TYR A 17 -0.51 3.61 -1.37
N ALA A 18 -0.50 4.65 -2.19
CA ALA A 18 0.68 5.02 -2.99
C ALA A 18 1.87 5.39 -2.10
N GLY A 19 1.65 6.20 -1.05
CA GLY A 19 2.68 6.51 -0.05
C GLY A 19 3.18 5.27 0.69
N ALA A 20 2.27 4.37 1.08
CA ALA A 20 2.64 3.09 1.68
C ALA A 20 3.51 2.24 0.74
N PHE A 21 3.17 2.19 -0.55
CA PHE A 21 3.96 1.46 -1.55
C PHE A 21 5.38 2.00 -1.64
N PHE A 22 5.56 3.32 -1.81
CA PHE A 22 6.90 3.92 -1.88
C PHE A 22 7.70 3.72 -0.60
N THR A 23 7.04 3.72 0.55
CA THR A 23 7.68 3.40 1.83
C THR A 23 8.24 1.98 1.83
N THR A 24 7.46 0.99 1.35
CA THR A 24 7.96 -0.38 1.24
C THR A 24 9.12 -0.52 0.24
N VAL A 25 9.12 0.23 -0.86
CA VAL A 25 10.24 0.28 -1.82
C VAL A 25 11.51 0.79 -1.14
N ALA A 26 11.42 1.90 -0.42
CA ALA A 26 12.55 2.49 0.29
C ALA A 26 13.09 1.55 1.38
N LEU A 27 12.21 0.92 2.15
CA LEU A 27 12.58 -0.05 3.18
C LEU A 27 13.28 -1.28 2.60
N LYS A 28 12.80 -1.83 1.47
CA LYS A 28 13.47 -2.96 0.81
C LYS A 28 14.89 -2.60 0.37
N GLY A 29 15.09 -1.41 -0.19
CA GLY A 29 16.43 -0.93 -0.56
C GLY A 29 17.37 -0.86 0.65
N ARG A 30 16.91 -0.26 1.75
CA ARG A 30 17.69 -0.12 2.99
C ARG A 30 18.01 -1.47 3.64
N LEU A 31 17.01 -2.35 3.76
CA LEU A 31 17.17 -3.67 4.37
C LEU A 31 18.04 -4.60 3.52
N GLY A 32 17.93 -4.49 2.19
CA GLY A 32 18.82 -5.20 1.26
C GLY A 32 20.29 -4.81 1.43
N ALA A 33 20.57 -3.53 1.71
CA ALA A 33 21.93 -3.03 1.93
C ALA A 33 22.57 -3.55 3.23
N ILE A 34 21.77 -3.96 4.22
CA ILE A 34 22.24 -4.53 5.50
C ILE A 34 22.63 -6.02 5.34
N GLY A 35 22.27 -6.65 4.22
CA GLY A 35 22.68 -8.02 3.91
C GLY A 35 22.00 -9.06 4.80
N ALA A 36 22.78 -9.99 5.35
CA ALA A 36 22.26 -11.18 6.01
C ALA A 36 21.34 -10.88 7.20
N GLU A 37 21.65 -9.85 7.98
CA GLU A 37 20.90 -9.42 9.17
C GLU A 37 19.54 -8.78 8.81
N GLY A 38 19.44 -8.19 7.62
CA GLY A 38 18.21 -7.57 7.13
C GLY A 38 17.22 -8.54 6.48
N ARG A 39 17.57 -9.81 6.28
CA ARG A 39 16.78 -10.76 5.46
C ARG A 39 15.37 -11.02 5.97
N ALA A 40 15.19 -11.20 7.28
CA ALA A 40 13.87 -11.46 7.87
C ALA A 40 12.94 -10.25 7.66
N ALA A 41 13.42 -9.06 8.00
CA ALA A 41 12.67 -7.81 7.78
C ALA A 41 12.42 -7.55 6.28
N LEU A 42 13.36 -7.90 5.40
CA LEU A 42 13.18 -7.76 3.94
C LEU A 42 12.06 -8.66 3.41
N GLN A 43 11.94 -9.88 3.93
CA GLN A 43 10.85 -10.80 3.60
C GLN A 43 9.51 -10.25 4.09
N GLU A 44 9.45 -9.74 5.32
CA GLU A 44 8.24 -9.14 5.87
C GLU A 44 7.79 -7.91 5.06
N VAL A 45 8.70 -6.98 4.77
CA VAL A 45 8.40 -5.80 3.94
C VAL A 45 7.97 -6.20 2.53
N SER A 46 8.50 -7.30 1.99
CA SER A 46 8.07 -7.82 0.69
C SER A 46 6.62 -8.35 0.72
N HIS A 47 6.21 -9.03 1.80
CA HIS A 47 4.81 -9.43 1.98
C HIS A 47 3.89 -8.21 2.14
N LEU A 48 4.31 -7.22 2.93
CA LEU A 48 3.56 -5.97 3.10
C LEU A 48 3.42 -5.21 1.77
N GLN A 49 4.49 -5.16 0.97
CA GLN A 49 4.45 -4.53 -0.35
C GLN A 49 3.43 -5.22 -1.27
N LYS A 50 3.40 -6.56 -1.28
CA LYS A 50 2.43 -7.33 -2.08
C LYS A 50 1.00 -7.01 -1.67
N MET A 51 0.72 -7.03 -0.36
CA MET A 51 -0.59 -6.65 0.18
C MET A 51 -0.98 -5.22 -0.24
N VAL A 52 -0.07 -4.25 -0.14
CA VAL A 52 -0.33 -2.86 -0.56
C VAL A 52 -0.66 -2.76 -2.05
N ILE A 53 0.03 -3.53 -2.91
CA ILE A 53 -0.29 -3.59 -4.35
C ILE A 53 -1.72 -4.09 -4.56
N GLU A 54 -2.08 -5.22 -3.94
CA GLU A 54 -3.43 -5.82 -4.05
C GLU A 54 -4.52 -4.85 -3.57
N TYR A 55 -4.29 -4.14 -2.46
CA TYR A 55 -5.22 -3.12 -1.96
C TYR A 55 -5.38 -1.96 -2.95
N ARG A 56 -4.30 -1.47 -3.55
CA ARG A 56 -4.38 -0.39 -4.56
C ARG A 56 -5.22 -0.80 -5.76
N GLU A 57 -5.00 -2.02 -6.25
CA GLU A 57 -5.80 -2.57 -7.35
C GLU A 57 -7.27 -2.71 -6.99
N ALA A 58 -7.58 -3.18 -5.78
CA ALA A 58 -8.96 -3.31 -5.31
C ALA A 58 -9.65 -1.94 -5.17
N ILE A 59 -8.96 -0.93 -4.65
CA ILE A 59 -9.48 0.44 -4.55
C ILE A 59 -9.76 1.00 -5.95
N GLN A 60 -8.81 0.85 -6.88
CA GLN A 60 -8.95 1.31 -8.25
C GLN A 60 -10.17 0.68 -8.94
N LYS A 61 -10.30 -0.65 -8.87
CA LYS A 61 -11.47 -1.37 -9.40
C LYS A 61 -12.77 -0.88 -8.76
N THR A 62 -12.77 -0.61 -7.46
CA THR A 62 -13.95 -0.11 -6.74
C THR A 62 -14.37 1.28 -7.20
N ILE A 63 -13.40 2.17 -7.45
CA ILE A 63 -13.66 3.51 -8.00
C ILE A 63 -14.25 3.40 -9.41
N GLU A 64 -13.70 2.52 -10.24
CA GLU A 64 -14.20 2.27 -11.60
C GLU A 64 -15.64 1.75 -11.59
N MET A 65 -15.95 0.77 -10.73
CA MET A 65 -17.30 0.24 -10.56
C MET A 65 -18.31 1.29 -10.06
N LYS A 66 -17.86 2.27 -9.26
CA LYS A 66 -18.71 3.35 -8.75
C LYS A 66 -18.93 4.50 -9.74
N ARG A 67 -18.12 4.61 -10.79
CA ARG A 67 -18.26 5.69 -11.77
C ARG A 67 -19.55 5.46 -12.60
N PRO A 68 -20.46 6.44 -12.70
CA PRO A 68 -21.69 6.27 -13.48
C PRO A 68 -21.34 6.09 -14.95
N GLY A 69 -21.50 4.87 -15.46
CA GLY A 69 -21.15 4.49 -16.83
C GLY A 69 -20.62 3.06 -17.01
N GLY A 70 -20.41 2.29 -15.94
CA GLY A 70 -20.05 0.87 -16.02
C GLY A 70 -21.27 -0.04 -16.22
N ALA A 71 -21.82 -0.06 -17.44
CA ALA A 71 -22.69 -1.12 -17.97
C ALA A 71 -22.25 -1.46 -19.39
#